data_AF-A0A533RQS8-F1
#
_entry.id   AF-A0A533RQS8-F1
#
_cell.length_a   1.000
_cell.length_b   1.000
_cell.length_c   1.000
_cell.angle_alpha   90.00
_cell.angle_beta   90.00
_cell.angle_gamma   90.00
#
_symmetry.space_group_name_H-M   'P 1'
#
loop_
_entity.id
_entity.type
_entity.pdbx_description
1 polymer ?
#
loop_
_entity_poly.entity_id
_entity_poly.type
_entity_poly.pdbx_seq_one_letter_code
_entity_poly.pdbx_strand_id
1 'polypeptide(L)'
;MASSLCGAQQMDYSLTIRSMRGATMLLFNTIASNFPILAGVLAVAYFVGSYVLLMSDEREPAEQFAWLFLVWALPLLGLLMYFIFGRDWRMKGHDRKALYEKHMLPAMRPIYQMYAPVVGRFRAARENEPQLKVCNTIQQLNLAEPLPVSDIKLFSNGQDFFDAMCEDMANAKEFIHHQYFIWERDELTRRMTDIMLDRLKNGVEVRIVYDWMGTLPFKKDEMKELKAAGAIIYEDMKHLDSVNYRNHRKITVIDREIGYNGGFNIGQEYIDGGKKYPTWRDSGLRYTGPGVAELQKWFAARWFMLHNSENLLSEKYLPAPAPQLNDADPVIIQVVAQAAEDPYGSAALTHMVAMGAARKRLYIQSPYFVPDDPMLDAMVGAALSGVDVQFMMTGMPDHQTAWLAARTYYPKLLEAGARIFRYDAGFF
;
A
#
# COMPACT_ATOMS: atom_id res chain seq x y z
N MET A 1 9.36 97.32 49.06
CA MET A 1 10.74 96.87 48.77
C MET A 1 10.63 95.44 48.27
N ALA A 2 10.63 95.27 46.94
CA ALA A 2 11.77 94.76 46.16
C ALA A 2 11.77 93.21 46.14
N SER A 3 11.23 92.52 45.13
CA SER A 3 11.75 92.29 43.76
C SER A 3 12.91 91.28 43.69
N SER A 4 12.81 90.36 42.72
CA SER A 4 13.88 89.51 42.12
C SER A 4 14.16 88.20 42.88
N LEU A 5 14.27 86.98 42.33
CA LEU A 5 14.45 86.49 40.96
C LEU A 5 13.81 85.09 40.83
N CYS A 6 12.92 84.90 39.85
CA CYS A 6 12.54 83.59 39.32
C CYS A 6 13.55 83.24 38.22
N GLY A 7 14.34 82.19 38.44
CA GLY A 7 15.40 81.74 37.53
C GLY A 7 15.34 80.22 37.33
N ALA A 8 14.74 79.83 36.21
CA ALA A 8 15.02 78.66 35.36
C ALA A 8 15.51 77.34 36.00
N GLN A 9 14.66 76.32 35.96
CA GLN A 9 15.03 74.99 35.44
C GLN A 9 13.77 74.26 34.96
N GLN A 10 13.25 74.71 33.83
CA GLN A 10 12.31 73.91 33.03
C GLN A 10 13.15 72.76 32.44
N MET A 11 13.11 71.60 33.07
CA MET A 11 13.68 70.37 32.50
C MET A 11 12.96 70.12 31.17
N ASP A 12 13.71 70.22 30.08
CA ASP A 12 13.18 70.20 28.73
C ASP A 12 12.76 68.77 28.33
N TYR A 13 11.56 68.37 28.79
CA TYR A 13 10.89 67.12 28.39
C TYR A 13 10.74 66.99 26.86
N SER A 14 10.84 68.11 26.11
CA SER A 14 10.80 68.08 24.65
C SER A 14 12.07 67.49 24.04
N LEU A 15 13.23 67.63 24.69
CA LEU A 15 14.51 67.07 24.24
C LEU A 15 14.55 65.53 24.41
N THR A 16 14.02 65.00 25.52
CA THR A 16 13.97 63.55 25.76
C THR A 16 12.96 62.83 24.86
N ILE A 17 11.81 63.46 24.58
CA ILE A 17 10.82 62.91 23.63
C ILE A 17 11.35 62.99 22.19
N ARG A 18 12.10 64.05 21.83
CA ARG A 18 12.79 64.15 20.53
C ARG A 18 13.89 63.10 20.38
N SER A 19 14.66 62.80 21.43
CA SER A 19 15.73 61.80 21.36
C SER A 19 15.17 60.37 21.24
N MET A 20 14.09 60.03 21.97
CA MET A 20 13.41 58.74 21.82
C MET A 20 12.81 58.57 20.42
N ARG A 21 12.13 59.59 19.88
CA ARG A 21 11.61 59.58 18.50
C ARG A 21 12.72 59.45 17.47
N GLY A 22 13.86 60.10 17.68
CA GLY A 22 15.04 59.98 16.83
C GLY A 22 15.63 58.58 16.83
N ALA A 23 15.76 57.94 18.00
CA ALA A 23 16.24 56.56 18.13
C ALA A 23 15.27 55.55 17.48
N THR A 24 13.95 55.73 17.64
CA THR A 24 12.94 54.89 16.97
C THR A 24 12.94 55.09 15.45
N MET A 25 13.10 56.32 14.96
CA MET A 25 13.22 56.60 13.52
C MET A 25 14.53 56.05 12.93
N LEU A 26 15.65 56.14 13.65
CA LEU A 26 16.91 55.53 13.26
C LEU A 26 16.77 54.02 13.16
N LEU A 27 16.20 53.37 14.16
CA LEU A 27 15.95 51.93 14.16
C LEU A 27 15.02 51.53 12.99
N PHE A 28 13.93 52.26 12.77
CA PHE A 28 12.99 52.02 11.67
C PHE A 28 13.67 52.19 10.31
N ASN A 29 14.45 53.26 10.12
CA ASN A 29 15.18 53.51 8.87
C ASN A 29 16.28 52.47 8.63
N THR A 30 16.99 52.02 9.67
CA THR A 30 17.98 50.95 9.58
C THR A 30 17.32 49.60 9.24
N ILE A 31 16.16 49.29 9.82
CA ILE A 31 15.41 48.08 9.48
C ILE A 31 14.90 48.17 8.03
N ALA A 32 14.31 49.31 7.64
CA ALA A 32 13.78 49.52 6.29
C ALA A 32 14.87 49.50 5.22
N SER A 33 16.06 50.06 5.48
CA SER A 33 17.18 50.07 4.54
C SER A 33 17.80 48.68 4.35
N ASN A 34 17.78 47.84 5.39
CA ASN A 34 18.34 46.49 5.35
C ASN A 34 17.31 45.41 4.96
N PHE A 35 16.01 45.73 4.97
CA PHE A 35 14.95 44.80 4.63
C PHE A 35 15.11 44.15 3.23
N PRO A 36 15.46 44.88 2.14
CA PRO A 36 15.66 44.26 0.83
C PRO A 36 16.84 43.29 0.80
N ILE A 37 17.92 43.61 1.52
CA ILE A 37 19.10 42.75 1.64
C ILE A 37 18.73 41.48 2.40
N LEU A 38 18.06 41.62 3.55
CA LEU A 38 17.59 40.49 4.34
C LEU A 38 16.61 39.61 3.55
N ALA A 39 15.64 40.21 2.86
CA ALA A 39 14.69 39.51 2.01
C ALA A 39 15.40 38.77 0.86
N GLY A 40 16.40 39.40 0.23
CA GLY A 40 17.23 38.77 -0.81
C GLY A 40 18.02 37.57 -0.27
N VAL A 41 18.67 37.71 0.88
CA VAL A 41 19.39 36.61 1.55
C VAL A 41 18.45 35.46 1.89
N LEU A 42 17.28 35.75 2.45
CA LEU A 42 16.27 34.73 2.77
C LEU A 42 15.73 34.03 1.52
N ALA A 43 15.50 34.77 0.42
CA ALA A 43 15.07 34.18 -0.85
C ALA A 43 16.15 33.26 -1.42
N VAL A 44 17.41 33.69 -1.46
CA VAL A 44 18.53 32.85 -1.90
C VAL A 44 18.66 31.60 -1.02
N ALA A 45 18.58 31.75 0.31
CA ALA A 45 18.62 30.63 1.24
C ALA A 45 17.45 29.66 1.01
N TYR A 46 16.25 30.16 0.69
CA TYR A 46 15.09 29.33 0.35
C TYR A 46 15.30 28.55 -0.96
N PHE A 47 15.76 29.21 -2.03
CA PHE A 47 15.99 28.55 -3.32
C PHE A 47 17.11 27.50 -3.22
N VAL A 48 18.25 27.85 -2.61
CA VAL A 48 19.35 26.91 -2.40
C VAL A 48 18.96 25.79 -1.46
N GLY A 49 18.28 26.11 -0.35
CA GLY A 49 17.84 25.12 0.63
C GLY A 49 16.82 24.13 0.05
N SER A 50 15.83 24.60 -0.70
CA SER A 50 14.87 23.74 -1.39
C SER A 50 15.52 22.92 -2.51
N TYR A 51 16.47 23.49 -3.26
CA TYR A 51 17.25 22.75 -4.25
C TYR A 51 18.02 21.59 -3.63
N VAL A 52 18.82 21.86 -2.59
CA VAL A 52 19.60 20.82 -1.89
C VAL A 52 18.68 19.78 -1.27
N LEU A 53 17.56 20.19 -0.65
CA LEU A 53 16.59 19.28 -0.06
C LEU A 53 15.96 18.33 -1.08
N LEU A 54 15.62 18.82 -2.27
CA LEU A 54 14.93 18.04 -3.31
C LEU A 54 15.90 17.17 -4.11
N MET A 55 17.11 17.68 -4.38
CA MET A 55 18.16 16.94 -5.09
C MET A 55 18.81 15.86 -4.23
N SER A 56 18.67 15.95 -2.90
CA SER A 56 19.12 14.89 -1.98
C SER A 56 18.10 13.76 -1.80
N ASP A 57 16.91 13.88 -2.39
CA ASP A 57 15.91 12.81 -2.40
C ASP A 57 16.14 11.85 -3.58
N GLU A 58 16.11 10.54 -3.35
CA GLU A 58 16.33 9.53 -4.38
C GLU A 58 15.06 9.32 -5.22
N ARG A 59 14.88 10.16 -6.24
CA ARG A 59 13.71 10.17 -7.14
C ARG A 59 14.12 10.18 -8.60
N GLU A 60 13.17 9.87 -9.46
CA GLU A 60 13.31 10.17 -10.88
C GLU A 60 13.50 11.68 -11.10
N PRO A 61 14.42 12.10 -11.98
CA PRO A 61 14.71 13.52 -12.20
C PRO A 61 13.47 14.34 -12.54
N ALA A 62 12.52 13.78 -13.30
CA ALA A 62 11.28 14.45 -13.68
C ALA A 62 10.43 14.83 -12.46
N GLU A 63 10.30 13.95 -11.47
CA GLU A 63 9.60 14.25 -10.22
C GLU A 63 10.29 15.33 -9.40
N GLN A 64 11.64 15.27 -9.31
CA GLN A 64 12.41 16.28 -8.59
C GLN A 64 12.21 17.67 -9.21
N PHE A 65 12.22 17.78 -10.54
CA PHE A 65 11.98 19.04 -11.23
C PHE A 65 10.54 19.52 -11.07
N ALA A 66 9.54 18.63 -11.08
CA ALA A 66 8.14 18.99 -10.84
C ALA A 66 7.94 19.58 -9.42
N TRP A 67 8.54 18.95 -8.40
CA TRP A 67 8.50 19.47 -7.03
C TRP A 67 9.29 20.77 -6.87
N LEU A 68 10.46 20.91 -7.50
CA LEU A 68 11.20 22.17 -7.53
C LEU A 68 10.36 23.28 -8.13
N PHE A 69 9.74 23.03 -9.27
CA PHE A 69 8.88 24.00 -9.92
C PHE A 69 7.73 24.43 -9.00
N LEU A 70 7.05 23.49 -8.35
CA LEU A 70 5.94 23.81 -7.44
C LEU A 70 6.41 24.60 -6.20
N VAL A 71 7.52 24.18 -5.57
CA VAL A 71 8.11 24.83 -4.39
C VAL A 71 8.60 26.24 -4.72
N TRP A 72 9.09 26.47 -5.93
CA TRP A 72 9.56 27.78 -6.38
C TRP A 72 8.43 28.68 -6.87
N ALA A 73 7.41 28.13 -7.55
CA ALA A 73 6.26 28.88 -8.03
C ALA A 73 5.33 29.32 -6.89
N LEU A 74 5.21 28.51 -5.85
CA LEU A 74 4.37 28.77 -4.67
C LEU A 74 5.21 28.66 -3.39
N PRO A 75 5.99 29.70 -3.02
CA PRO A 75 6.81 29.65 -1.82
C PRO A 75 5.99 29.34 -0.57
N LEU A 76 6.55 28.56 0.35
CA LEU A 76 5.90 28.02 1.56
C LEU A 76 4.77 27.01 1.30
N LEU A 77 3.81 27.30 0.41
CA LEU A 77 2.72 26.37 0.09
C LEU A 77 3.23 25.14 -0.66
N GLY A 78 4.08 25.32 -1.67
CA GLY A 78 4.72 24.23 -2.39
C GLY A 78 5.63 23.41 -1.47
N LEU A 79 6.29 24.06 -0.50
CA LEU A 79 7.07 23.35 0.52
C LEU A 79 6.18 22.53 1.45
N LEU A 80 5.05 23.08 1.90
CA LEU A 80 4.03 22.37 2.68
C LEU A 80 3.48 21.17 1.90
N MET A 81 3.13 21.36 0.63
CA MET A 81 2.67 20.30 -0.26
C MET A 81 3.75 19.23 -0.48
N TYR A 82 5.02 19.64 -0.62
CA TYR A 82 6.13 18.71 -0.70
C TYR A 82 6.23 17.87 0.58
N PHE A 83 6.16 18.47 1.77
CA PHE A 83 6.20 17.68 3.00
C PHE A 83 5.01 16.73 3.16
N ILE A 84 3.83 17.07 2.65
CA ILE A 84 2.63 16.21 2.78
C ILE A 84 2.61 15.10 1.72
N PHE A 85 2.83 15.45 0.45
CA PHE A 85 2.64 14.55 -0.70
C PHE A 85 3.94 14.20 -1.42
N GLY A 86 4.91 15.10 -1.39
CA GLY A 86 6.12 15.01 -2.20
C GLY A 86 7.30 14.39 -1.51
N ARG A 87 7.30 14.24 -0.18
CA ARG A 87 8.38 13.63 0.57
C ARG A 87 8.11 12.14 0.67
N ASP A 88 9.08 11.34 0.24
CA ASP A 88 9.02 9.89 0.39
C ASP A 88 9.32 9.60 1.86
N TRP A 89 8.24 9.51 2.64
CA TRP A 89 8.34 9.22 4.06
C TRP A 89 8.70 7.77 4.33
N ARG A 90 9.22 6.97 3.36
CA ARG A 90 9.58 5.53 3.50
C ARG A 90 9.87 5.29 4.95
N MET A 91 8.96 4.63 5.66
CA MET A 91 8.95 4.69 7.11
C MET A 91 10.31 4.19 7.60
N LYS A 92 11.26 5.11 7.89
CA LYS A 92 12.68 4.79 8.12
C LYS A 92 12.89 4.07 9.46
N GLY A 93 11.82 3.56 10.08
CA GLY A 93 11.76 3.13 11.46
C GLY A 93 11.68 1.63 11.67
N HIS A 94 11.38 0.83 10.65
CA HIS A 94 11.40 -0.63 10.79
C HIS A 94 12.33 -1.22 9.75
N ASP A 95 13.47 -1.74 10.21
CA ASP A 95 14.29 -2.62 9.40
C ASP A 95 13.44 -3.87 9.10
N ARG A 96 12.68 -3.79 8.00
CA ARG A 96 11.82 -4.85 7.49
C ARG A 96 12.63 -6.13 7.37
N LYS A 97 13.87 -6.03 6.91
CA LYS A 97 14.78 -7.17 6.81
C LYS A 97 15.07 -7.76 8.19
N ALA A 98 15.34 -6.94 9.21
CA ALA A 98 15.48 -7.44 10.58
C ALA A 98 14.18 -8.06 11.12
N LEU A 99 13.00 -7.48 10.87
CA LEU A 99 11.71 -8.09 11.26
C LEU A 99 11.56 -9.47 10.59
N TYR A 100 11.86 -9.54 9.30
CA TYR A 100 11.84 -10.75 8.50
C TYR A 100 12.80 -11.81 9.03
N GLU A 101 14.07 -11.48 9.17
CA GLU A 101 15.13 -12.41 9.56
C GLU A 101 15.01 -12.85 11.03
N LYS A 102 14.56 -11.96 11.92
CA LYS A 102 14.47 -12.24 13.36
C LYS A 102 13.19 -12.95 13.77
N HIS A 103 12.06 -12.66 13.11
CA HIS A 103 10.75 -13.17 13.53
C HIS A 103 10.10 -14.08 12.48
N MET A 104 10.11 -13.68 11.20
CA MET A 104 9.35 -14.37 10.15
C MET A 104 10.04 -15.64 9.65
N LEU A 105 11.29 -15.52 9.25
CA LEU A 105 12.06 -16.62 8.70
C LEU A 105 12.24 -17.78 9.69
N PRO A 106 12.53 -17.56 10.99
CA PRO A 106 12.64 -18.65 11.95
C PRO A 106 11.33 -19.42 12.13
N ALA A 107 10.18 -18.73 12.13
CA ALA A 107 8.87 -19.36 12.28
C ALA A 107 8.45 -20.15 11.02
N MET A 108 8.83 -19.68 9.83
CA MET A 108 8.47 -20.32 8.56
C MET A 108 9.42 -21.44 8.15
N ARG A 109 10.68 -21.41 8.60
CA ARG A 109 11.72 -22.38 8.22
C ARG A 109 11.30 -23.84 8.44
N PRO A 110 10.66 -24.24 9.56
CA PRO A 110 10.18 -25.62 9.74
C PRO A 110 9.18 -26.05 8.66
N ILE A 111 8.28 -25.14 8.25
CA ILE A 111 7.29 -25.40 7.19
C ILE A 111 8.00 -25.55 5.84
N TYR A 112 8.89 -24.63 5.49
CA TYR A 112 9.65 -24.72 4.24
C TYR A 112 10.48 -26.01 4.16
N GLN A 113 11.12 -26.41 5.27
CA GLN A 113 11.90 -27.65 5.33
C GLN A 113 11.02 -28.89 5.16
N MET A 114 9.83 -28.89 5.78
CA MET A 114 8.87 -29.98 5.67
C MET A 114 8.44 -30.24 4.23
N TYR A 115 8.22 -29.18 3.45
CA TYR A 115 7.78 -29.29 2.05
C TYR A 115 8.91 -29.18 1.02
N ALA A 116 10.17 -29.04 1.45
CA ALA A 116 11.32 -28.97 0.57
C ALA A 116 11.42 -30.16 -0.42
N PRO A 117 11.10 -31.41 -0.06
CA PRO A 117 11.09 -32.51 -1.02
C PRO A 117 10.04 -32.35 -2.14
N VAL A 118 8.86 -31.82 -1.81
CA VAL A 118 7.78 -31.57 -2.79
C VAL A 118 8.21 -30.45 -3.75
N VAL A 119 8.73 -29.36 -3.20
CA VAL A 119 9.25 -28.21 -3.96
C VAL A 119 10.45 -28.62 -4.83
N GLY A 120 11.31 -29.52 -4.33
CA GLY A 120 12.44 -30.06 -5.07
C GLY A 120 12.00 -30.82 -6.32
N ARG A 121 10.96 -31.64 -6.22
CA ARG A 121 10.35 -32.31 -7.40
C ARG A 121 9.75 -31.32 -8.38
N PHE A 122 9.00 -30.32 -7.88
CA PHE A 122 8.45 -29.25 -8.71
C PHE A 122 9.55 -28.51 -9.50
N ARG A 123 10.67 -28.17 -8.85
CA ARG A 123 11.81 -27.49 -9.48
C ARG A 123 12.51 -28.38 -10.50
N ALA A 124 12.79 -29.64 -10.16
CA ALA A 124 13.46 -30.58 -11.06
C ALA A 124 12.65 -30.84 -12.33
N ALA A 125 11.32 -30.95 -12.22
CA ALA A 125 10.43 -31.14 -13.38
C ALA A 125 10.40 -29.91 -14.32
N ARG A 126 10.86 -28.73 -13.85
CA ARG A 126 10.67 -27.43 -14.50
C ARG A 126 11.96 -26.65 -14.68
N GLU A 127 13.12 -27.32 -14.67
CA GLU A 127 14.45 -26.69 -14.66
C GLU A 127 14.63 -25.62 -15.76
N ASN A 128 14.03 -25.85 -16.94
CA ASN A 128 14.12 -24.97 -18.10
C ASN A 128 12.86 -24.11 -18.32
N GLU A 129 11.92 -24.09 -17.38
CA GLU A 129 10.67 -23.38 -17.52
C GLU A 129 10.74 -21.92 -17.00
N PRO A 130 10.08 -20.97 -17.68
CA PRO A 130 9.92 -19.58 -17.24
C PRO A 130 9.55 -19.38 -15.76
N GLN A 131 8.72 -20.26 -15.23
CA GLN A 131 8.13 -20.18 -13.90
C GLN A 131 9.21 -20.20 -12.81
N LEU A 132 10.31 -20.92 -13.01
CA LEU A 132 11.39 -20.94 -12.03
C LEU A 132 12.12 -19.61 -11.91
N LYS A 133 12.20 -18.81 -12.98
CA LYS A 133 12.77 -17.46 -12.90
C LYS A 133 11.93 -16.59 -11.96
N VAL A 134 10.61 -16.63 -12.13
CA VAL A 134 9.66 -15.93 -11.26
C VAL A 134 9.80 -16.43 -9.82
N CYS A 135 9.84 -17.74 -9.61
CA CYS A 135 9.97 -18.31 -8.27
C CYS A 135 11.26 -17.88 -7.56
N ASN A 136 12.39 -17.92 -8.28
CA ASN A 136 13.68 -17.51 -7.75
C ASN A 136 13.68 -16.01 -7.42
N THR A 137 13.08 -15.17 -8.26
CA THR A 137 12.94 -13.73 -7.99
C THR A 137 12.16 -13.49 -6.70
N ILE A 138 10.98 -14.10 -6.51
CA ILE A 138 10.19 -13.94 -5.29
C ILE A 138 10.96 -14.45 -4.05
N GLN A 139 11.68 -15.56 -4.18
CA GLN A 139 12.49 -16.12 -3.09
C GLN A 139 13.57 -15.14 -2.63
N GLN A 140 14.27 -14.48 -3.57
CA GLN A 140 15.30 -13.49 -3.23
C GLN A 140 14.72 -12.19 -2.66
N LEU A 141 13.53 -11.77 -3.12
CA LEU A 141 12.91 -10.52 -2.71
C LEU A 141 12.19 -10.61 -1.36
N ASN A 142 11.50 -11.72 -1.09
CA ASN A 142 10.61 -11.88 0.06
C ASN A 142 11.00 -13.01 1.01
N LEU A 143 12.08 -13.76 0.74
CA LEU A 143 12.45 -14.95 1.51
C LEU A 143 11.28 -15.94 1.65
N ALA A 144 10.45 -15.99 0.61
CA ALA A 144 9.27 -16.83 0.49
C ALA A 144 9.62 -18.04 -0.37
N GLU A 145 9.57 -19.24 0.19
CA GLU A 145 9.68 -20.47 -0.60
C GLU A 145 8.33 -20.80 -1.24
N PRO A 146 8.32 -21.45 -2.42
CA PRO A 146 7.09 -22.02 -2.95
C PRO A 146 6.54 -23.06 -1.97
N LEU A 147 5.23 -23.09 -1.79
CA LEU A 147 4.56 -24.08 -0.95
C LEU A 147 3.41 -24.73 -1.72
N PRO A 148 3.16 -26.02 -1.51
CA PRO A 148 2.03 -26.68 -2.14
C PRO A 148 0.72 -26.28 -1.47
N VAL A 149 -0.37 -26.35 -2.22
CA VAL A 149 -1.73 -26.19 -1.72
C VAL A 149 -2.51 -27.49 -1.91
N SER A 150 -3.48 -27.73 -1.04
CA SER A 150 -4.35 -28.92 -1.12
C SER A 150 -5.53 -28.71 -2.05
N ASP A 151 -6.11 -27.51 -2.02
CA ASP A 151 -7.19 -27.07 -2.91
C ASP A 151 -6.99 -25.60 -3.24
N ILE A 152 -7.45 -25.19 -4.43
CA ILE A 152 -7.37 -23.82 -4.90
C ILE A 152 -8.54 -23.50 -5.83
N LYS A 153 -9.24 -22.41 -5.53
CA LYS A 153 -10.39 -21.94 -6.28
C LYS A 153 -10.21 -20.48 -6.65
N LEU A 154 -10.26 -20.21 -7.96
CA LEU A 154 -10.29 -18.86 -8.52
C LEU A 154 -11.74 -18.42 -8.70
N PHE A 155 -12.05 -17.21 -8.26
CA PHE A 155 -13.33 -16.56 -8.38
C PHE A 155 -13.21 -15.35 -9.31
N SER A 156 -14.21 -15.17 -10.16
CA SER A 156 -14.29 -14.06 -11.11
C SER A 156 -15.41 -13.05 -10.81
N ASN A 157 -16.22 -13.31 -9.78
CA ASN A 157 -17.31 -12.47 -9.30
C ASN A 157 -17.32 -12.44 -7.76
N GLY A 158 -17.85 -11.35 -7.18
CA GLY A 158 -17.86 -11.17 -5.74
C GLY A 158 -18.85 -12.05 -5.00
N GLN A 159 -20.02 -12.34 -5.59
CA GLN A 159 -21.06 -13.16 -4.94
C GLN A 159 -20.50 -14.53 -4.52
N ASP A 160 -19.95 -15.28 -5.47
CA ASP A 160 -19.40 -16.61 -5.20
C ASP A 160 -18.20 -16.56 -4.23
N PHE A 161 -17.38 -15.51 -4.33
CA PHE A 161 -16.21 -15.31 -3.48
C PHE A 161 -16.61 -15.07 -2.02
N PHE A 162 -17.55 -14.14 -1.79
CA PHE A 162 -18.02 -13.79 -0.46
C PHE A 162 -18.95 -14.83 0.14
N ASP A 163 -19.72 -15.56 -0.67
CA ASP A 163 -20.51 -16.69 -0.19
C ASP A 163 -19.61 -17.80 0.37
N ALA A 164 -18.58 -18.19 -0.39
CA ALA A 164 -17.60 -19.16 0.08
C ALA A 164 -16.88 -18.67 1.35
N MET A 165 -16.46 -17.40 1.38
CA MET A 165 -15.78 -16.82 2.54
C MET A 165 -16.68 -16.79 3.78
N CYS A 166 -17.94 -16.38 3.62
CA CYS A 166 -18.91 -16.36 4.71
C CYS A 166 -19.19 -17.77 5.24
N GLU A 167 -19.29 -18.76 4.35
CA GLU A 167 -19.47 -20.17 4.74
C GLU A 167 -18.27 -20.68 5.55
N ASP A 168 -17.04 -20.43 5.07
CA ASP A 168 -15.83 -20.84 5.80
C ASP A 168 -15.71 -20.10 7.15
N MET A 169 -16.00 -18.80 7.20
CA MET A 169 -16.00 -18.03 8.45
C MET A 169 -17.07 -18.56 9.43
N ALA A 170 -18.26 -18.89 8.93
CA ALA A 170 -19.32 -19.46 9.76
C ALA A 170 -18.97 -20.86 10.28
N ASN A 171 -18.03 -21.57 9.64
CA ASN A 171 -17.55 -22.86 10.09
C ASN A 171 -16.31 -22.78 10.98
N ALA A 172 -15.68 -21.61 11.10
CA ALA A 172 -14.48 -21.39 11.90
C ALA A 172 -14.61 -21.92 13.35
N LYS A 173 -13.50 -22.46 13.87
CA LYS A 173 -13.38 -23.17 15.15
C LYS A 173 -12.33 -22.57 16.08
N GLU A 174 -11.25 -22.02 15.54
CA GLU A 174 -10.11 -21.52 16.29
C GLU A 174 -9.97 -20.01 16.14
N PHE A 175 -9.83 -19.51 14.90
CA PHE A 175 -9.66 -18.08 14.66
C PHE A 175 -10.02 -17.63 13.25
N ILE A 176 -10.27 -16.32 13.14
CA ILE A 176 -10.40 -15.57 11.90
C ILE A 176 -9.45 -14.37 11.98
N HIS A 177 -8.47 -14.34 11.07
CA HIS A 177 -7.59 -13.20 10.85
C HIS A 177 -7.99 -12.52 9.55
N HIS A 178 -8.34 -11.23 9.60
CA HIS A 178 -8.99 -10.56 8.49
C HIS A 178 -8.39 -9.16 8.27
N GLN A 179 -7.85 -8.92 7.08
CA GLN A 179 -7.16 -7.68 6.73
C GLN A 179 -7.63 -7.13 5.39
N TYR A 180 -8.21 -5.93 5.38
CA TYR A 180 -8.76 -5.31 4.16
C TYR A 180 -8.49 -3.81 4.08
N PHE A 181 -8.44 -3.30 2.85
CA PHE A 181 -8.24 -1.87 2.58
C PHE A 181 -9.51 -1.05 2.82
N ILE A 182 -10.61 -1.48 2.22
CA ILE A 182 -11.94 -0.88 2.42
C ILE A 182 -12.81 -1.87 3.18
N TRP A 183 -13.47 -1.34 4.20
CA TRP A 183 -14.60 -1.96 4.90
C TRP A 183 -15.76 -0.97 4.88
N GLU A 184 -16.76 -1.25 4.06
CA GLU A 184 -17.92 -0.38 3.91
C GLU A 184 -18.95 -0.55 5.03
N ARG A 185 -20.10 0.12 4.88
CA ARG A 185 -21.27 -0.09 5.72
C ARG A 185 -22.47 -0.45 4.84
N ASP A 186 -22.69 -1.74 4.67
CA ASP A 186 -23.70 -2.31 3.78
C ASP A 186 -24.16 -3.71 4.21
N GLU A 187 -24.86 -4.40 3.31
CA GLU A 187 -25.42 -5.74 3.55
C GLU A 187 -24.33 -6.82 3.69
N LEU A 188 -23.30 -6.80 2.85
CA LEU A 188 -22.17 -7.72 2.95
C LEU A 188 -21.44 -7.55 4.29
N THR A 189 -21.10 -6.31 4.65
CA THR A 189 -20.36 -6.04 5.88
C THR A 189 -21.19 -6.45 7.09
N ARG A 190 -22.51 -6.21 7.05
CA ARG A 190 -23.44 -6.64 8.11
C ARG A 190 -23.48 -8.16 8.26
N ARG A 191 -23.65 -8.88 7.16
CA ARG A 191 -23.64 -10.36 7.13
C ARG A 191 -22.34 -10.92 7.71
N MET A 192 -21.19 -10.41 7.27
CA MET A 192 -19.88 -10.85 7.79
C MET A 192 -19.73 -10.53 9.28
N THR A 193 -20.23 -9.36 9.72
CA THR A 193 -20.22 -8.97 11.13
C THR A 193 -21.04 -9.93 11.98
N ASP A 194 -22.25 -10.30 11.54
CA ASP A 194 -23.12 -11.23 12.27
C ASP A 194 -22.47 -12.61 12.41
N ILE A 195 -21.81 -13.09 11.36
CA ILE A 195 -21.03 -14.34 11.40
C ILE A 195 -19.91 -14.23 12.44
N MET A 196 -19.09 -13.17 12.38
CA MET A 196 -17.97 -12.99 13.31
C MET A 196 -18.44 -12.83 14.76
N LEU A 197 -19.57 -12.15 15.01
CA LEU A 197 -20.18 -12.03 16.34
C LEU A 197 -20.60 -13.40 16.90
N ASP A 198 -21.22 -14.24 16.07
CA ASP A 198 -21.57 -15.60 16.47
C ASP A 198 -20.31 -16.45 16.73
N ARG A 199 -19.28 -16.33 15.89
CA ARG A 199 -18.00 -17.03 16.11
C ARG A 199 -17.30 -16.60 17.41
N LEU A 200 -17.25 -15.31 17.70
CA LEU A 200 -16.74 -14.77 18.97
C LEU A 200 -17.50 -15.35 20.17
N LYS A 201 -18.84 -15.41 20.10
CA LYS A 201 -19.68 -16.00 21.15
C LYS A 201 -19.36 -17.48 21.38
N ASN A 202 -18.94 -18.20 20.35
CA ASN A 202 -18.52 -19.60 20.42
C ASN A 202 -17.02 -19.78 20.71
N GLY A 203 -16.31 -18.72 21.11
CA GLY A 203 -14.91 -18.78 21.55
C GLY A 203 -13.87 -18.71 20.44
N VAL A 204 -14.27 -18.44 19.19
CA VAL A 204 -13.34 -18.24 18.07
C VAL A 204 -12.68 -16.87 18.20
N GLU A 205 -11.36 -16.81 18.02
CA GLU A 205 -10.62 -15.55 18.08
C GLU A 205 -10.80 -14.76 16.78
N VAL A 206 -11.20 -13.50 16.86
CA VAL A 206 -11.32 -12.64 15.68
C VAL A 206 -10.34 -11.48 15.78
N ARG A 207 -9.43 -11.37 14.80
CA ARG A 207 -8.47 -10.26 14.66
C ARG A 207 -8.67 -9.56 13.34
N ILE A 208 -8.86 -8.25 13.38
CA ILE A 208 -9.13 -7.43 12.20
C ILE A 208 -8.07 -6.34 12.07
N VAL A 209 -7.55 -6.18 10.86
CA VAL A 209 -6.73 -5.03 10.47
C VAL A 209 -7.43 -4.33 9.31
N TYR A 210 -7.55 -3.02 9.36
CA TYR A 210 -8.09 -2.28 8.22
C TYR A 210 -7.35 -0.98 7.99
N ASP A 211 -7.34 -0.52 6.75
CA ASP A 211 -6.78 0.79 6.41
C ASP A 211 -7.74 1.89 6.89
N TRP A 212 -7.27 2.67 7.87
CA TRP A 212 -8.08 3.69 8.54
C TRP A 212 -8.56 4.75 7.56
N MET A 213 -7.65 5.24 6.71
CA MET A 213 -7.97 6.28 5.75
C MET A 213 -8.92 5.79 4.66
N GLY A 214 -8.88 4.51 4.31
CA GLY A 214 -9.69 3.92 3.24
C GLY A 214 -11.12 3.74 3.70
N THR A 215 -11.26 3.57 5.00
CA THR A 215 -12.53 3.38 5.70
C THR A 215 -13.09 4.69 6.30
N LEU A 216 -12.37 5.82 6.19
CA LEU A 216 -12.82 7.13 6.69
C LEU A 216 -14.23 7.56 6.25
N PRO A 217 -14.67 7.30 5.00
CA PRO A 217 -16.01 7.70 4.55
C PRO A 217 -17.14 6.96 5.27
N PHE A 218 -16.86 5.84 5.93
CA PHE A 218 -17.87 4.93 6.47
C PHE A 218 -17.96 5.02 8.00
N LYS A 219 -19.17 4.79 8.53
CA LYS A 219 -19.35 4.67 9.98
C LYS A 219 -18.76 3.34 10.45
N LYS A 220 -18.20 3.35 11.66
CA LYS A 220 -17.49 2.19 12.25
C LYS A 220 -18.37 1.41 13.23
N ASP A 221 -19.66 1.28 12.95
CA ASP A 221 -20.61 0.72 13.92
C ASP A 221 -20.37 -0.79 14.10
N GLU A 222 -20.16 -1.52 12.99
CA GLU A 222 -19.79 -2.93 12.94
C GLU A 222 -18.48 -3.21 13.70
N MET A 223 -17.46 -2.36 13.49
CA MET A 223 -16.18 -2.48 14.19
C MET A 223 -16.32 -2.29 15.71
N LYS A 224 -17.22 -1.39 16.15
CA LYS A 224 -17.51 -1.19 17.58
C LYS A 224 -18.22 -2.39 18.17
N GLU A 225 -19.19 -2.96 17.45
CA GLU A 225 -19.91 -4.17 17.87
C GLU A 225 -18.96 -5.35 18.03
N LEU A 226 -18.12 -5.62 17.04
CA LEU A 226 -17.14 -6.71 17.07
C LEU A 226 -16.14 -6.52 18.22
N LYS A 227 -15.64 -5.29 18.41
CA LYS A 227 -14.74 -4.99 19.52
C LYS A 227 -15.41 -5.18 20.88
N ALA A 228 -16.68 -4.80 21.02
CA ALA A 228 -17.45 -5.02 22.24
C ALA A 228 -17.70 -6.51 22.51
N ALA A 229 -17.81 -7.33 21.47
CA ALA A 229 -17.94 -8.78 21.56
C ALA A 229 -16.59 -9.53 21.76
N GLY A 230 -15.46 -8.82 21.77
CA GLY A 230 -14.14 -9.40 22.07
C GLY A 230 -13.18 -9.49 20.88
N ALA A 231 -13.55 -9.02 19.69
CA ALA A 231 -12.60 -8.94 18.58
C ALA A 231 -11.47 -7.94 18.87
N ILE A 232 -10.25 -8.27 18.44
CA ILE A 232 -9.12 -7.34 18.49
C ILE A 232 -9.00 -6.68 17.13
N ILE A 233 -9.13 -5.34 17.09
CA ILE A 233 -9.18 -4.58 15.84
C ILE A 233 -8.12 -3.49 15.86
N TYR A 234 -7.28 -3.46 14.83
CA TYR A 234 -6.25 -2.45 14.63
C TYR A 234 -6.49 -1.61 13.36
N GLU A 235 -6.26 -0.31 13.53
CA GLU A 235 -6.36 0.69 12.47
C GLU A 235 -4.96 0.91 11.89
N ASP A 236 -4.81 0.70 10.58
CA ASP A 236 -3.57 0.92 9.86
C ASP A 236 -3.55 2.29 9.16
N MET A 237 -2.36 2.84 8.90
CA MET A 237 -2.13 4.08 8.13
C MET A 237 -2.91 5.29 8.67
N LYS A 238 -2.87 5.47 10.00
CA LYS A 238 -3.61 6.53 10.70
C LYS A 238 -2.94 7.91 10.62
N HIS A 239 -1.67 7.97 10.22
CA HIS A 239 -0.86 9.19 10.30
C HIS A 239 -0.80 9.93 8.94
N LEU A 240 -0.66 11.26 8.96
CA LEU A 240 -0.68 12.09 7.75
C LEU A 240 0.55 11.91 6.85
N ASP A 241 1.66 11.42 7.39
CA ASP A 241 2.85 10.99 6.64
C ASP A 241 2.62 9.68 5.86
N SER A 242 1.55 8.94 6.18
CA SER A 242 1.13 7.73 5.47
C SER A 242 0.07 7.97 4.38
N VAL A 243 -0.26 9.22 4.03
CA VAL A 243 -1.29 9.51 2.99
C VAL A 243 -0.97 8.81 1.67
N ASN A 244 0.31 8.75 1.29
CA ASN A 244 0.77 8.07 0.08
C ASN A 244 1.00 6.56 0.24
N TYR A 245 1.02 6.05 1.48
CA TYR A 245 1.29 4.63 1.78
C TYR A 245 0.06 4.00 2.38
N ARG A 246 -0.63 3.20 1.57
CA ARG A 246 -1.91 2.60 1.95
C ARG A 246 -1.78 1.11 2.07
N ASN A 247 -2.45 0.52 3.06
CA ASN A 247 -2.46 -0.91 3.20
C ASN A 247 -3.53 -1.51 2.28
N HIS A 248 -3.12 -1.79 1.04
CA HIS A 248 -4.03 -2.32 0.02
C HIS A 248 -4.22 -3.84 0.07
N ARG A 249 -3.62 -4.54 1.05
CA ARG A 249 -3.67 -6.00 1.14
C ARG A 249 -5.07 -6.46 1.57
N LYS A 250 -5.50 -7.57 0.98
CA LYS A 250 -6.76 -8.26 1.24
C LYS A 250 -6.42 -9.70 1.61
N ILE A 251 -6.48 -10.01 2.90
CA ILE A 251 -6.05 -11.31 3.43
C ILE A 251 -7.10 -11.77 4.42
N THR A 252 -7.63 -12.97 4.23
CA THR A 252 -8.33 -13.70 5.29
C THR A 252 -7.62 -15.02 5.54
N VAL A 253 -7.41 -15.36 6.81
CA VAL A 253 -6.92 -16.68 7.24
C VAL A 253 -7.89 -17.22 8.29
N ILE A 254 -8.33 -18.47 8.10
CA ILE A 254 -9.30 -19.16 8.98
C ILE A 254 -8.68 -20.47 9.45
N ASP A 255 -8.66 -20.70 10.77
CA ASP A 255 -8.28 -21.96 11.43
C ASP A 255 -6.98 -22.60 10.93
N ARG A 256 -6.01 -21.80 10.47
CA ARG A 256 -4.71 -22.25 9.93
C ARG A 256 -4.80 -23.04 8.62
N GLU A 257 -6.00 -23.28 8.09
CA GLU A 257 -6.22 -24.19 6.97
C GLU A 257 -6.63 -23.45 5.69
N ILE A 258 -7.37 -22.36 5.82
CA ILE A 258 -8.03 -21.69 4.69
C ILE A 258 -7.49 -20.28 4.55
N GLY A 259 -7.13 -19.91 3.33
CA GLY A 259 -6.61 -18.60 2.95
C GLY A 259 -7.42 -17.97 1.82
N TYR A 260 -7.71 -16.67 1.95
CA TYR A 260 -8.28 -15.85 0.89
C TYR A 260 -7.38 -14.65 0.58
N ASN A 261 -7.26 -14.36 -0.72
CA ASN A 261 -6.58 -13.17 -1.25
C ASN A 261 -7.25 -12.73 -2.58
N GLY A 262 -7.05 -11.51 -3.03
CA GLY A 262 -7.61 -11.05 -4.31
C GLY A 262 -7.76 -9.53 -4.39
N GLY A 263 -8.52 -9.08 -5.39
CA GLY A 263 -8.83 -7.65 -5.60
C GLY A 263 -10.09 -7.15 -4.87
N PHE A 264 -11.00 -8.04 -4.48
CA PHE A 264 -12.26 -7.64 -3.82
C PHE A 264 -12.02 -6.95 -2.46
N ASN A 265 -12.62 -5.76 -2.25
CA ASN A 265 -12.74 -5.16 -0.91
C ASN A 265 -14.04 -5.59 -0.23
N ILE A 266 -14.18 -5.32 1.07
CA ILE A 266 -15.42 -5.60 1.79
C ILE A 266 -16.42 -4.48 1.53
N GLY A 267 -17.21 -4.64 0.47
CA GLY A 267 -18.31 -3.77 0.10
C GLY A 267 -19.29 -4.45 -0.85
N GLN A 268 -20.58 -4.15 -0.71
CA GLN A 268 -21.67 -4.74 -1.49
C GLN A 268 -21.51 -4.46 -2.99
N GLU A 269 -20.88 -3.34 -3.36
CA GLU A 269 -20.61 -3.01 -4.77
C GLU A 269 -19.75 -4.04 -5.48
N TYR A 270 -18.91 -4.80 -4.76
CA TYR A 270 -18.12 -5.89 -5.33
C TYR A 270 -18.96 -7.12 -5.71
N ILE A 271 -20.21 -7.19 -5.24
CA ILE A 271 -21.18 -8.25 -5.55
C ILE A 271 -22.08 -7.82 -6.71
N ASP A 272 -22.67 -6.62 -6.62
CA ASP A 272 -23.75 -6.18 -7.50
C ASP A 272 -23.45 -4.93 -8.34
N GLY A 273 -22.25 -4.35 -8.22
CA GLY A 273 -21.87 -3.11 -8.89
C GLY A 273 -22.32 -1.83 -8.16
N GLY A 274 -23.06 -1.98 -7.06
CA GLY A 274 -23.55 -0.89 -6.23
C GLY A 274 -24.46 0.06 -6.99
N LYS A 275 -24.32 1.36 -6.73
CA LYS A 275 -25.12 2.41 -7.43
C LYS A 275 -24.50 2.89 -8.73
N LYS A 276 -23.22 2.58 -8.97
CA LYS A 276 -22.42 3.20 -10.02
C LYS A 276 -22.25 2.29 -11.24
N TYR A 277 -22.18 0.98 -11.03
CA TYR A 277 -21.84 0.02 -12.08
C TYR A 277 -22.95 -1.02 -12.22
N PRO A 278 -23.23 -1.51 -13.44
CA PRO A 278 -24.16 -2.61 -13.62
C PRO A 278 -23.66 -3.93 -13.03
N THR A 279 -22.34 -4.13 -13.03
CA THR A 279 -21.65 -5.26 -12.42
C THR A 279 -20.28 -4.83 -11.92
N TRP A 280 -19.76 -5.55 -10.93
CA TRP A 280 -18.35 -5.47 -10.55
C TRP A 280 -17.69 -6.83 -10.76
N ARG A 281 -16.64 -6.84 -11.58
CA ARG A 281 -15.79 -8.00 -11.77
C ARG A 281 -14.52 -7.82 -10.93
N ASP A 282 -13.97 -8.88 -10.38
CA ASP A 282 -12.58 -8.86 -9.89
C ASP A 282 -12.07 -10.31 -9.85
N SER A 283 -10.84 -10.53 -9.41
CA SER A 283 -10.27 -11.87 -9.23
C SER A 283 -9.96 -12.13 -7.76
N GLY A 284 -10.55 -13.19 -7.24
CA GLY A 284 -10.39 -13.65 -5.87
C GLY A 284 -9.87 -15.07 -5.84
N LEU A 285 -9.03 -15.40 -4.87
CA LEU A 285 -8.43 -16.70 -4.70
C LEU A 285 -8.74 -17.22 -3.31
N ARG A 286 -9.26 -18.45 -3.23
CA ARG A 286 -9.33 -19.26 -2.02
C ARG A 286 -8.37 -20.43 -2.18
N TYR A 287 -7.61 -20.76 -1.16
CA TYR A 287 -6.81 -21.98 -1.16
C TYR A 287 -6.63 -22.54 0.24
N THR A 288 -6.33 -23.83 0.30
CA THR A 288 -6.10 -24.56 1.54
C THR A 288 -4.74 -25.25 1.57
N GLY A 289 -4.35 -25.67 2.77
CA GLY A 289 -3.11 -26.41 2.98
C GLY A 289 -1.89 -25.52 3.21
N PRO A 290 -0.66 -26.05 3.00
CA PRO A 290 0.58 -25.43 3.49
C PRO A 290 0.82 -24.00 2.99
N GLY A 291 0.40 -23.70 1.75
CA GLY A 291 0.48 -22.36 1.18
C GLY A 291 -0.18 -21.26 2.02
N VAL A 292 -1.17 -21.59 2.85
CA VAL A 292 -1.85 -20.63 3.75
C VAL A 292 -0.89 -20.01 4.77
N ALA A 293 0.21 -20.70 5.08
CA ALA A 293 1.28 -20.16 5.94
C ALA A 293 1.82 -18.83 5.42
N GLU A 294 1.86 -18.63 4.09
CA GLU A 294 2.33 -17.38 3.49
C GLU A 294 1.39 -16.20 3.79
N LEU A 295 0.08 -16.40 3.72
CA LEU A 295 -0.88 -15.35 4.09
C LEU A 295 -0.83 -15.04 5.57
N GLN A 296 -0.79 -16.07 6.41
CA GLN A 296 -0.65 -15.91 7.86
C GLN A 296 0.62 -15.15 8.20
N LYS A 297 1.73 -15.45 7.51
CA LYS A 297 3.01 -14.75 7.66
C LYS A 297 2.88 -13.25 7.39
N TRP A 298 2.25 -12.86 6.29
CA TRP A 298 2.10 -11.45 5.93
C TRP A 298 1.09 -10.70 6.81
N PHE A 299 0.01 -11.36 7.24
CA PHE A 299 -0.93 -10.82 8.23
C PHE A 299 -0.22 -10.59 9.57
N ALA A 300 0.45 -11.62 10.12
CA ALA A 300 1.13 -11.58 11.40
C ALA A 300 2.24 -10.52 11.43
N ALA A 301 2.99 -10.37 10.33
CA ALA A 301 4.03 -9.34 10.23
C ALA A 301 3.45 -7.93 10.34
N ARG A 302 2.33 -7.65 9.65
CA ARG A 302 1.69 -6.33 9.75
C ARG A 302 1.06 -6.12 11.12
N TRP A 303 0.40 -7.15 11.64
CA TRP A 303 -0.16 -7.15 13.00
C TRP A 303 0.88 -6.76 14.05
N PHE A 304 2.06 -7.38 14.00
CA PHE A 304 3.16 -7.10 14.92
C PHE A 304 3.67 -5.66 14.78
N MET A 305 3.85 -5.16 13.55
CA MET A 305 4.34 -3.80 13.31
C MET A 305 3.41 -2.71 13.84
N LEU A 306 2.10 -2.92 13.85
CA LEU A 306 1.15 -1.89 14.26
C LEU A 306 1.19 -1.60 15.77
N HIS A 307 1.46 -2.60 16.59
CA HIS A 307 1.31 -2.47 18.05
C HIS A 307 2.38 -3.19 18.88
N ASN A 308 3.48 -3.66 18.28
CA ASN A 308 4.47 -4.56 18.93
C ASN A 308 3.75 -5.67 19.70
N SER A 309 2.75 -6.23 19.02
CA SER A 309 1.64 -6.99 19.60
C SER A 309 2.00 -8.46 19.75
N GLU A 310 0.98 -9.28 20.00
CA GLU A 310 1.08 -10.73 20.03
C GLU A 310 1.83 -11.29 18.81
N ASN A 311 2.74 -12.24 19.05
CA ASN A 311 3.38 -12.98 17.98
C ASN A 311 2.42 -14.03 17.39
N LEU A 312 1.82 -13.70 16.24
CA LEU A 312 0.94 -14.60 15.49
C LEU A 312 1.68 -15.58 14.57
N LEU A 313 3.00 -15.63 14.64
CA LEU A 313 3.86 -16.60 13.96
C LEU A 313 4.28 -17.70 14.94
N SER A 314 3.29 -18.41 15.47
CA SER A 314 3.49 -19.53 16.39
C SER A 314 2.82 -20.78 15.86
N GLU A 315 3.16 -21.93 16.44
CA GLU A 315 2.51 -23.21 16.15
C GLU A 315 1.01 -23.19 16.43
N LYS A 316 0.45 -22.17 17.09
CA LYS A 316 -1.00 -22.01 17.24
C LYS A 316 -1.68 -21.56 15.95
N TYR A 317 -1.02 -20.71 15.15
CA TYR A 317 -1.66 -20.04 14.00
C TYR A 317 -1.13 -20.50 12.64
N LEU A 318 0.04 -21.12 12.59
CA LEU A 318 0.62 -21.64 11.35
C LEU A 318 -0.02 -22.97 10.96
N PRO A 319 -0.20 -23.32 9.67
CA PRO A 319 -0.80 -24.59 9.26
C PRO A 319 -0.17 -25.80 9.95
N ALA A 320 -1.00 -26.75 10.37
CA ALA A 320 -0.51 -28.02 10.85
C ALA A 320 0.18 -28.81 9.71
N PRO A 321 1.16 -29.67 10.02
CA PRO A 321 1.72 -30.60 9.04
C PRO A 321 0.60 -31.44 8.39
N ALA A 322 0.40 -31.28 7.08
CA ALA A 322 -0.53 -32.11 6.33
C ALA A 322 0.23 -33.33 5.78
N PRO A 323 -0.39 -34.54 5.78
CA PRO A 323 0.20 -35.71 5.12
C PRO A 323 0.54 -35.38 3.67
N GLN A 324 1.67 -35.93 3.21
CA GLN A 324 2.29 -35.63 1.92
C GLN A 324 1.27 -35.53 0.79
N LEU A 325 1.21 -34.35 0.16
CA LEU A 325 0.59 -34.15 -1.13
C LEU A 325 1.36 -35.04 -2.13
N ASN A 326 0.83 -36.25 -2.32
CA ASN A 326 1.42 -37.31 -3.14
C ASN A 326 1.08 -37.16 -4.62
N ASP A 327 0.60 -35.99 -5.02
CA ASP A 327 0.33 -35.70 -6.42
C ASP A 327 1.64 -35.63 -7.20
N ALA A 328 1.64 -36.28 -8.36
CA ALA A 328 2.75 -36.26 -9.31
C ALA A 328 3.06 -34.83 -9.79
N ASP A 329 2.07 -33.94 -9.76
CA ASP A 329 2.21 -32.52 -10.08
C ASP A 329 1.40 -31.65 -9.10
N PRO A 330 1.99 -31.27 -7.95
CA PRO A 330 1.29 -30.47 -6.94
C PRO A 330 1.09 -29.04 -7.46
N VAL A 331 -0.07 -28.44 -7.15
CA VAL A 331 -0.23 -27.00 -7.35
C VAL A 331 0.61 -26.28 -6.30
N ILE A 332 1.48 -25.39 -6.77
CA ILE A 332 2.38 -24.58 -5.94
C ILE A 332 1.91 -23.14 -5.94
N ILE A 333 1.92 -22.53 -4.76
CA ILE A 333 1.72 -21.09 -4.58
C ILE A 333 2.97 -20.46 -3.98
N GLN A 334 3.21 -19.19 -4.33
CA GLN A 334 4.25 -18.37 -3.72
C GLN A 334 3.73 -16.94 -3.65
N VAL A 335 3.86 -16.32 -2.48
CA VAL A 335 3.32 -14.98 -2.24
C VAL A 335 4.44 -13.95 -2.35
N VAL A 336 4.32 -13.07 -3.33
CA VAL A 336 5.07 -11.82 -3.38
C VAL A 336 4.32 -10.77 -2.58
N ALA A 337 5.02 -10.00 -1.74
CA ALA A 337 4.40 -8.82 -1.16
C ALA A 337 5.35 -7.63 -1.14
N GLN A 338 4.73 -6.47 -1.30
CA GLN A 338 5.38 -5.18 -1.34
C GLN A 338 4.98 -4.37 -0.11
N ALA A 339 5.90 -3.54 0.37
CA ALA A 339 5.69 -2.57 1.44
C ALA A 339 6.35 -1.24 1.03
N ALA A 340 6.06 -0.16 1.75
CA ALA A 340 6.64 1.16 1.46
C ALA A 340 8.18 1.15 1.58
N GLU A 341 8.72 0.30 2.45
CA GLU A 341 10.15 0.16 2.73
C GLU A 341 10.85 -0.80 1.76
N ASP A 342 10.17 -1.25 0.70
CA ASP A 342 10.71 -2.20 -0.26
C ASP A 342 11.68 -1.55 -1.24
N PRO A 343 13.01 -1.81 -1.16
CA PRO A 343 13.98 -1.12 -2.00
C PRO A 343 13.88 -1.48 -3.48
N TYR A 344 13.23 -2.61 -3.82
CA TYR A 344 13.20 -3.14 -5.19
C TYR A 344 11.81 -3.13 -5.83
N GLY A 345 10.76 -2.71 -5.10
CA GLY A 345 9.38 -2.83 -5.58
C GLY A 345 9.04 -4.27 -5.98
N SER A 346 9.05 -5.19 -5.01
CA SER A 346 9.09 -6.64 -5.27
C SER A 346 7.96 -7.14 -6.16
N ALA A 347 6.76 -6.56 -6.03
CA ALA A 347 5.64 -6.93 -6.88
C ALA A 347 5.88 -6.49 -8.32
N ALA A 348 6.29 -5.24 -8.56
CA ALA A 348 6.58 -4.74 -9.91
C ALA A 348 7.69 -5.55 -10.58
N LEU A 349 8.80 -5.81 -9.88
CA LEU A 349 9.91 -6.59 -10.42
C LEU A 349 9.50 -8.04 -10.74
N THR A 350 8.70 -8.66 -9.88
CA THR A 350 8.19 -10.02 -10.13
C THR A 350 7.31 -10.07 -11.38
N HIS A 351 6.43 -9.08 -11.56
CA HIS A 351 5.62 -8.97 -12.77
C HIS A 351 6.49 -8.77 -14.02
N MET A 352 7.50 -7.89 -13.98
CA MET A 352 8.43 -7.71 -15.11
C MET A 352 9.17 -8.99 -15.48
N VAL A 353 9.66 -9.76 -14.48
CA VAL A 353 10.29 -11.06 -14.73
C VAL A 353 9.30 -12.04 -15.36
N ALA A 354 8.06 -12.08 -14.89
CA ALA A 354 7.02 -12.93 -15.48
C ALA A 354 6.70 -12.54 -16.93
N MET A 355 6.60 -11.24 -17.23
CA MET A 355 6.38 -10.71 -18.58
C MET A 355 7.53 -11.08 -19.53
N GLY A 356 8.78 -10.84 -19.13
CA GLY A 356 9.96 -11.18 -19.93
C GLY A 356 10.20 -12.69 -20.07
N ALA A 357 9.66 -13.49 -19.14
CA ALA A 357 9.72 -14.94 -19.22
C ALA A 357 8.57 -15.56 -20.04
N ALA A 358 7.55 -14.79 -20.43
CA ALA A 358 6.45 -15.29 -21.25
C ALA A 358 6.94 -15.88 -22.58
N ARG A 359 6.23 -16.90 -23.08
CA ARG A 359 6.60 -17.63 -24.31
C ARG A 359 5.51 -17.68 -25.37
N LYS A 360 4.24 -17.59 -24.96
CA LYS A 360 3.08 -17.77 -25.85
C LYS A 360 2.08 -16.64 -25.74
N ARG A 361 1.67 -16.31 -24.51
CA ARG A 361 0.61 -15.33 -24.24
C ARG A 361 0.93 -14.56 -22.97
N LEU A 362 0.53 -13.29 -22.93
CA LEU A 362 0.60 -12.42 -21.76
C LEU A 362 -0.73 -11.65 -21.66
N TYR A 363 -1.61 -12.09 -20.78
CA TYR A 363 -2.94 -11.49 -20.59
C TYR A 363 -2.95 -10.73 -19.26
N ILE A 364 -3.14 -9.42 -19.36
CA ILE A 364 -3.10 -8.51 -18.21
C ILE A 364 -4.45 -7.82 -18.11
N GLN A 365 -4.98 -7.78 -16.88
CA GLN A 365 -6.18 -7.03 -16.54
C GLN A 365 -5.79 -6.07 -15.42
N SER A 366 -6.02 -4.77 -15.61
CA SER A 366 -5.87 -3.79 -14.53
C SER A 366 -6.86 -2.65 -14.69
N PRO A 367 -7.61 -2.25 -13.64
CA PRO A 367 -8.46 -1.07 -13.69
C PRO A 367 -7.68 0.23 -13.80
N TYR A 368 -6.38 0.22 -13.47
CA TYR A 368 -5.49 1.36 -13.53
C TYR A 368 -4.22 1.01 -14.30
N PHE A 369 -3.88 1.80 -15.30
CA PHE A 369 -2.70 1.56 -16.12
C PHE A 369 -1.91 2.86 -16.30
N VAL A 370 -0.98 3.09 -15.38
CA VAL A 370 -0.01 4.19 -15.45
C VAL A 370 1.36 3.56 -15.14
N PRO A 371 1.88 2.71 -16.04
CA PRO A 371 3.13 2.00 -15.80
C PRO A 371 4.31 2.99 -15.82
N ASP A 372 5.38 2.61 -15.11
CA ASP A 372 6.69 3.20 -15.35
C ASP A 372 7.27 2.68 -16.69
N ASP A 373 8.33 3.34 -17.16
CA ASP A 373 8.97 2.97 -18.42
C ASP A 373 9.45 1.51 -18.44
N PRO A 374 10.09 0.97 -17.36
CA PRO A 374 10.50 -0.44 -17.32
C PRO A 374 9.35 -1.44 -17.48
N MET A 375 8.21 -1.21 -16.81
CA MET A 375 7.04 -2.09 -16.92
C MET A 375 6.45 -2.05 -18.33
N LEU A 376 6.35 -0.85 -18.91
CA LEU A 376 5.87 -0.67 -20.28
C LEU A 376 6.79 -1.34 -21.29
N ASP A 377 8.11 -1.17 -21.14
CA ASP A 377 9.12 -1.79 -22.00
C ASP A 377 9.13 -3.32 -21.87
N ALA A 378 8.85 -3.88 -20.69
CA ALA A 378 8.69 -5.31 -20.52
C ALA A 378 7.49 -5.86 -21.33
N MET A 379 6.37 -5.15 -21.32
CA MET A 379 5.19 -5.51 -22.13
C MET A 379 5.45 -5.37 -23.63
N VAL A 380 6.08 -4.28 -24.06
CA VAL A 380 6.48 -4.02 -25.45
C VAL A 380 7.46 -5.09 -25.94
N GLY A 381 8.48 -5.39 -25.14
CA GLY A 381 9.49 -6.41 -25.46
C GLY A 381 8.86 -7.81 -25.61
N ALA A 382 7.88 -8.16 -24.77
CA ALA A 382 7.12 -9.40 -24.92
C ALA A 382 6.36 -9.44 -26.26
N ALA A 383 5.64 -8.37 -26.60
CA ALA A 383 4.88 -8.27 -27.86
C ALA A 383 5.79 -8.39 -29.09
N LEU A 384 6.88 -7.63 -29.13
CA LEU A 384 7.87 -7.66 -30.21
C LEU A 384 8.59 -9.02 -30.33
N SER A 385 8.66 -9.78 -29.24
CA SER A 385 9.20 -11.15 -29.23
C SER A 385 8.20 -12.19 -29.77
N GLY A 386 7.03 -11.77 -30.26
CA GLY A 386 6.01 -12.65 -30.82
C GLY A 386 5.06 -13.28 -29.79
N VAL A 387 5.06 -12.81 -28.54
CA VAL A 387 4.09 -13.23 -27.52
C VAL A 387 2.75 -12.54 -27.80
N ASP A 388 1.63 -13.27 -27.70
CA ASP A 388 0.29 -12.67 -27.76
C ASP A 388 0.02 -11.84 -26.49
N VAL A 389 0.28 -10.54 -26.57
CA VAL A 389 0.04 -9.59 -25.48
C VAL A 389 -1.35 -9.00 -25.60
N GLN A 390 -2.17 -9.21 -24.56
CA GLN A 390 -3.50 -8.61 -24.44
C GLN A 390 -3.60 -7.86 -23.11
N PHE A 391 -4.01 -6.60 -23.18
CA PHE A 391 -4.26 -5.77 -22.03
C PHE A 391 -5.73 -5.38 -21.97
N MET A 392 -6.39 -5.58 -20.84
CA MET A 392 -7.78 -5.16 -20.61
C MET A 392 -7.80 -4.03 -19.56
N MET A 393 -8.51 -2.95 -19.88
CA MET A 393 -8.74 -1.77 -19.02
C MET A 393 -10.23 -1.54 -18.77
N THR A 394 -10.59 -0.98 -17.61
CA THR A 394 -12.00 -0.74 -17.27
C THR A 394 -12.68 0.16 -18.31
N GLY A 395 -13.88 -0.23 -18.75
CA GLY A 395 -14.71 0.57 -19.64
C GLY A 395 -15.44 1.69 -18.92
N MET A 396 -15.73 1.51 -17.63
CA MET A 396 -16.42 2.46 -16.74
C MET A 396 -15.49 2.83 -15.57
N PRO A 397 -14.67 3.88 -15.68
CA PRO A 397 -13.70 4.21 -14.64
C PRO A 397 -14.35 4.79 -13.38
N ASP A 398 -13.82 4.43 -12.22
CA ASP A 398 -14.03 5.11 -10.94
C ASP A 398 -13.17 6.38 -10.81
N HIS A 399 -11.98 6.37 -11.41
CA HIS A 399 -11.02 7.47 -11.45
C HIS A 399 -10.72 7.91 -12.89
N GLN A 400 -11.40 8.98 -13.32
CA GLN A 400 -11.27 9.50 -14.70
C GLN A 400 -9.85 9.94 -15.06
N THR A 401 -9.09 10.49 -14.12
CA THR A 401 -7.72 10.96 -14.35
C THR A 401 -6.78 9.82 -14.71
N ALA A 402 -6.78 8.74 -13.92
CA ALA A 402 -6.00 7.54 -14.19
C ALA A 402 -6.41 6.88 -15.51
N TRP A 403 -7.71 6.87 -15.80
CA TRP A 403 -8.23 6.32 -17.07
C TRP A 403 -7.83 7.15 -18.29
N LEU A 404 -7.77 8.48 -18.19
CA LEU A 404 -7.26 9.35 -19.25
C LEU A 404 -5.75 9.20 -19.41
N ALA A 405 -5.01 9.13 -18.30
CA ALA A 405 -3.56 8.89 -18.32
C ALA A 405 -3.22 7.55 -18.99
N ALA A 406 -3.97 6.48 -18.71
CA ALA A 406 -3.74 5.18 -19.34
C ALA A 406 -3.68 5.21 -20.87
N ARG A 407 -4.51 6.07 -21.48
CA ARG A 407 -4.59 6.20 -22.93
C ARG A 407 -3.32 6.73 -23.59
N THR A 408 -2.47 7.44 -22.85
CA THR A 408 -1.20 7.97 -23.38
C THR A 408 -0.19 6.86 -23.63
N TYR A 409 -0.32 5.71 -22.95
CA TYR A 409 0.59 4.57 -23.07
C TYR A 409 0.15 3.55 -24.13
N TYR A 410 -1.10 3.63 -24.60
CA TYR A 410 -1.66 2.68 -25.57
C TYR A 410 -0.94 2.64 -26.92
N PRO A 411 -0.52 3.78 -27.53
CA PRO A 411 0.12 3.76 -28.84
C PRO A 411 1.34 2.85 -28.89
N LYS A 412 2.24 2.94 -27.89
CA LYS A 412 3.46 2.14 -27.83
C LYS A 412 3.18 0.63 -27.79
N LEU A 413 2.13 0.22 -27.07
CA LEU A 413 1.71 -1.19 -27.00
C LEU A 413 1.07 -1.65 -28.31
N LEU A 414 0.18 -0.86 -28.90
CA LEU A 414 -0.50 -1.18 -30.15
C LEU A 414 0.48 -1.29 -31.31
N GLU A 415 1.44 -0.36 -31.40
CA GLU A 415 2.53 -0.37 -32.39
C GLU A 415 3.43 -1.60 -32.25
N ALA A 416 3.65 -2.08 -31.02
CA ALA A 416 4.38 -3.31 -30.74
C ALA A 416 3.59 -4.60 -31.07
N GLY A 417 2.32 -4.48 -31.46
CA GLY A 417 1.45 -5.61 -31.83
C GLY A 417 0.59 -6.15 -30.68
N ALA A 418 0.58 -5.50 -29.52
CA ALA A 418 -0.34 -5.85 -28.44
C ALA A 418 -1.79 -5.47 -28.77
N ARG A 419 -2.75 -6.12 -28.13
CA ARG A 419 -4.18 -5.80 -28.25
C ARG A 419 -4.70 -5.23 -26.95
N ILE A 420 -5.47 -4.15 -27.06
CA ILE A 420 -6.06 -3.47 -25.91
C ILE A 420 -7.57 -3.63 -25.96
N PHE A 421 -8.14 -4.15 -24.88
CA PHE A 421 -9.56 -4.38 -24.69
C PHE A 421 -10.12 -3.46 -23.61
N ARG A 422 -11.40 -3.13 -23.75
CA ARG A 422 -12.17 -2.44 -22.70
C ARG A 422 -13.24 -3.38 -22.19
N TYR A 423 -13.41 -3.39 -20.87
CA TYR A 423 -14.47 -4.16 -20.23
C TYR A 423 -15.75 -3.34 -20.17
N ASP A 424 -16.80 -3.77 -20.88
CA ASP A 424 -18.01 -2.97 -21.07
C ASP A 424 -19.19 -3.37 -20.15
N ALA A 425 -19.10 -4.50 -19.44
CA ALA A 425 -20.19 -4.97 -18.59
C ALA A 425 -20.32 -4.20 -17.26
N GLY A 426 -19.27 -3.48 -16.85
CA GLY A 426 -19.28 -2.64 -15.64
C GLY A 426 -17.88 -2.21 -15.24
N PHE A 427 -17.60 -2.22 -13.94
CA PHE A 427 -16.24 -2.09 -13.41
C PHE A 427 -15.56 -3.47 -13.36
N PHE A 428 -14.23 -3.51 -13.45
CA PHE A 428 -13.47 -4.70 -13.07
C PHE A 428 -12.23 -4.37 -12.26
#